data_AF-A0A956XRX9-F1
#
_entry.id   AF-A0A956XRX9-F1
#
_cell.length_a   1.000
_cell.length_b   1.000
_cell.length_c   1.000
_cell.angle_alpha   90.00
_cell.angle_beta   90.00
_cell.angle_gamma   90.00
#
_symmetry.space_group_name_H-M   'P 1'
#
loop_
_entity.id
_entity.type
_entity.pdbx_description
1 polymer ?
#
loop_
_entity_poly.entity_id
_entity_poly.type
_entity_poly.pdbx_seq_one_letter_code
_entity_poly.pdbx_strand_id
1 'polypeptide(L)'
;MTAHYSVEKRADLPVVIAEYFEDFGGDDDVNGVGEALHAVFDQLDHDAYIILDVRRATLSFNDMMLTTKRSFFIENPLSKHPRFLKTIILTESKIIIRFASGLNSAPFGNMHVPIYVTLEEAIDWIRSDLRKRAS
;
A
#
# COMPACT_ATOMS: atom_id res chain seq x y z
N MET A 1 -20.57 -2.72 -13.82
CA MET A 1 -19.56 -1.83 -13.23
C MET A 1 -18.27 -2.62 -13.15
N THR A 2 -17.21 -2.17 -13.79
CA THR A 2 -15.88 -2.77 -13.63
C THR A 2 -15.33 -2.31 -12.28
N ALA A 3 -14.77 -3.21 -11.47
CA ALA A 3 -14.11 -2.80 -10.23
C ALA A 3 -12.81 -2.06 -10.58
N HIS A 4 -12.49 -0.97 -9.89
CA HIS A 4 -11.27 -0.19 -10.09
C HIS A 4 -10.13 -0.63 -9.16
N TYR A 5 -10.48 -1.34 -8.08
CA TYR A 5 -9.54 -1.94 -7.14
C TYR A 5 -10.15 -3.19 -6.47
N SER A 6 -9.31 -3.96 -5.79
CA SER A 6 -9.71 -4.98 -4.81
C SER A 6 -8.90 -4.84 -3.53
N VAL A 7 -9.46 -5.30 -2.40
CA VAL A 7 -8.74 -5.39 -1.12
C VAL A 7 -9.01 -6.77 -0.52
N GLU A 8 -7.97 -7.56 -0.32
CA GLU A 8 -8.08 -8.94 0.16
C GLU A 8 -7.06 -9.26 1.25
N LYS A 9 -7.49 -9.99 2.27
CA LYS A 9 -6.59 -10.57 3.28
C LYS A 9 -6.06 -11.90 2.78
N ARG A 10 -4.76 -12.13 2.91
CA ARG A 10 -4.19 -13.46 2.71
C ARG A 10 -4.45 -14.39 3.90
N ALA A 11 -4.77 -15.64 3.60
CA ALA A 11 -5.08 -16.63 4.64
C ALA A 11 -3.84 -17.17 5.37
N ASP A 12 -2.68 -17.16 4.72
CA ASP A 12 -1.43 -17.80 5.16
C ASP A 12 -0.37 -16.82 5.69
N LEU A 13 -0.60 -15.51 5.54
CA LEU A 13 0.35 -14.47 5.92
C LEU A 13 -0.39 -13.26 6.50
N PRO A 14 0.25 -12.52 7.43
CA PRO A 14 -0.31 -11.29 8.00
C PRO A 14 -0.19 -10.13 6.99
N VAL A 15 -0.90 -10.25 5.88
CA VAL A 15 -0.81 -9.36 4.72
C VAL A 15 -2.21 -9.07 4.20
N VAL A 16 -2.47 -7.79 3.99
CA VAL A 16 -3.60 -7.29 3.20
C VAL A 16 -3.06 -6.79 1.87
N ILE A 17 -3.66 -7.23 0.76
CA ILE A 17 -3.28 -6.82 -0.58
C ILE A 17 -4.37 -5.90 -1.11
N ALA A 18 -3.99 -4.71 -1.53
CA ALA A 18 -4.84 -3.83 -2.33
C ALA A 18 -4.31 -3.82 -3.77
N GLU A 19 -5.08 -4.34 -4.73
CA GLU A 19 -4.73 -4.34 -6.14
C GLU A 19 -5.45 -3.20 -6.85
N TYR A 20 -4.70 -2.38 -7.60
CA TYR A 20 -5.23 -1.25 -8.36
C TYR A 20 -5.26 -1.64 -9.84
N PHE A 21 -6.42 -1.50 -10.48
CA PHE A 21 -6.62 -1.88 -11.88
C PHE A 21 -6.40 -0.70 -12.83
N GLU A 22 -6.53 -0.96 -14.13
CA GLU A 22 -6.18 0.00 -15.20
C GLU A 22 -6.92 1.34 -15.08
N ASP A 23 -8.19 1.29 -14.69
CA ASP A 23 -9.08 2.45 -14.56
C ASP A 23 -9.01 3.13 -13.18
N PHE A 24 -8.07 2.74 -12.32
CA PHE A 24 -7.93 3.33 -10.99
C PHE A 24 -7.57 4.82 -11.06
N GLY A 25 -8.45 5.67 -10.52
CA GLY A 25 -8.26 7.11 -10.42
C GLY A 25 -7.88 7.53 -9.01
N GLY A 26 -6.76 8.23 -8.85
CA GLY A 26 -6.31 8.70 -7.52
C GLY A 26 -7.26 9.69 -6.84
N ASP A 27 -8.11 10.38 -7.61
CA ASP A 27 -9.12 11.30 -7.07
C ASP A 27 -10.40 10.57 -6.64
N ASP A 28 -10.88 9.64 -7.47
CA ASP A 28 -12.18 8.99 -7.26
C ASP A 28 -12.08 7.78 -6.32
N ASP A 29 -11.00 7.00 -6.42
CA ASP A 29 -10.93 5.66 -5.81
C ASP A 29 -10.15 5.61 -4.49
N VAL A 30 -9.27 6.57 -4.22
CA VAL A 30 -8.36 6.53 -3.05
C VAL A 30 -9.11 6.44 -1.72
N ASN A 31 -10.24 7.15 -1.59
CA ASN A 31 -11.03 7.12 -0.36
C ASN A 31 -11.69 5.75 -0.18
N GLY A 32 -12.23 5.17 -1.26
CA GLY A 32 -12.81 3.83 -1.25
C GLY A 32 -11.79 2.75 -0.87
N VAL A 33 -10.57 2.83 -1.41
CA VAL A 33 -9.47 1.94 -0.99
C VAL A 33 -9.14 2.11 0.49
N GLY A 34 -9.06 3.35 0.97
CA GLY A 34 -8.78 3.65 2.37
C GLY A 34 -9.83 3.08 3.32
N GLU A 35 -11.10 3.26 3.00
CA GLU A 35 -12.24 2.70 3.76
C GLU A 35 -12.23 1.17 3.74
N ALA A 36 -12.01 0.56 2.56
CA ALA A 36 -11.93 -0.89 2.43
C ALA A 36 -10.76 -1.48 3.22
N LEU A 37 -9.60 -0.82 3.20
CA LEU A 37 -8.44 -1.22 3.99
C LEU A 37 -8.73 -1.12 5.50
N HIS A 38 -9.28 0.00 5.97
CA HIS A 38 -9.67 0.13 7.39
C HIS A 38 -10.66 -0.95 7.81
N ALA A 39 -11.69 -1.21 7.01
CA ALA A 39 -12.67 -2.26 7.30
C ALA A 39 -12.04 -3.66 7.42
N VAL A 40 -10.99 -3.95 6.64
CA VAL A 40 -10.23 -5.20 6.77
C VAL A 40 -9.35 -5.18 8.03
N PHE A 41 -8.67 -4.07 8.30
CA PHE A 41 -7.77 -3.92 9.44
C PHE A 41 -8.48 -3.95 10.81
N ASP A 42 -9.69 -3.40 10.89
CA ASP A 42 -10.56 -3.45 12.07
C ASP A 42 -10.94 -4.89 12.47
N GLN A 43 -10.89 -5.83 11.51
CA GLN A 43 -11.19 -7.24 11.72
C GLN A 43 -9.94 -8.09 12.04
N LEU A 44 -8.75 -7.48 12.07
CA LEU A 44 -7.51 -8.21 12.36
C LEU A 44 -7.25 -8.31 13.86
N ASP A 45 -6.98 -9.52 14.32
CA ASP A 45 -6.53 -9.82 15.68
C ASP A 45 -4.99 -9.79 15.84
N HIS A 46 -4.28 -9.57 14.73
CA HIS A 46 -2.81 -9.52 14.65
C HIS A 46 -2.36 -8.37 13.76
N ASP A 47 -1.08 -7.99 13.89
CA ASP A 47 -0.51 -6.91 13.10
C ASP A 47 -0.21 -7.38 11.68
N ALA A 48 -0.39 -6.52 10.69
CA ALA A 48 -0.30 -6.86 9.27
C ALA A 48 0.43 -5.81 8.42
N TYR A 49 1.00 -6.30 7.32
CA TYR A 49 1.54 -5.49 6.23
C TYR A 49 0.46 -5.19 5.20
N ILE A 50 0.71 -4.15 4.42
CA ILE A 50 -0.08 -3.83 3.22
C ILE A 50 0.83 -3.98 2.01
N ILE A 51 0.33 -4.69 1.01
CA ILE A 51 0.90 -4.69 -0.33
C ILE A 51 -0.05 -3.89 -1.23
N LEU A 52 0.47 -2.80 -1.79
CA LEU A 52 -0.21 -2.06 -2.86
C LEU A 52 0.29 -2.61 -4.20
N ASP A 53 -0.51 -3.45 -4.84
CA ASP A 53 -0.21 -3.96 -6.18
C ASP A 53 -0.72 -2.98 -7.22
N VAL A 54 0.21 -2.18 -7.76
CA VAL A 54 -0.10 -1.15 -8.77
C VAL A 54 0.49 -1.50 -10.13
N ARG A 55 0.81 -2.79 -10.37
CA ARG A 55 1.39 -3.24 -11.65
C ARG A 55 0.42 -3.08 -12.81
N ARG A 56 -0.89 -3.14 -12.55
CA ARG A 56 -1.95 -2.99 -13.55
C ARG A 56 -2.51 -1.58 -13.63
N ALA A 57 -2.15 -0.69 -12.70
CA ALA A 57 -2.68 0.66 -12.66
C ALA A 57 -1.92 1.59 -13.59
N THR A 58 -2.64 2.46 -14.29
CA THR A 58 -2.06 3.52 -15.13
C THR A 58 -2.11 4.85 -14.39
N LEU A 59 -1.31 4.98 -13.33
CA LEU A 59 -1.27 6.19 -12.50
C LEU A 59 -0.44 7.29 -13.16
N SER A 60 -1.01 8.49 -13.32
CA SER A 60 -0.23 9.68 -13.64
C SER A 60 0.55 10.18 -12.42
N PHE A 61 1.53 11.05 -12.66
CA PHE A 61 2.25 11.72 -11.55
C PHE A 61 1.31 12.53 -10.65
N ASN A 62 0.29 13.15 -11.24
CA ASN A 62 -0.71 13.91 -10.47
C ASN A 62 -1.53 12.98 -9.59
N ASP A 63 -1.94 11.82 -10.09
CA ASP A 63 -2.70 10.83 -9.29
C ASP A 63 -1.87 10.34 -8.10
N MET A 64 -0.60 10.04 -8.31
CA MET A 64 0.30 9.62 -7.23
C MET A 64 0.47 10.72 -6.17
N MET A 65 0.59 11.98 -6.59
CA MET A 65 0.70 13.12 -5.69
C MET A 65 -0.58 13.34 -4.88
N LEU A 66 -1.74 13.28 -5.52
CA LEU A 66 -3.05 13.41 -4.88
C LEU A 66 -3.30 12.26 -3.89
N THR A 67 -3.05 11.03 -4.33
CA THR A 67 -3.17 9.82 -3.51
C THR A 67 -2.30 9.93 -2.26
N THR A 68 -1.03 10.32 -2.43
CA THR A 68 -0.09 10.51 -1.32
C THR A 68 -0.61 11.56 -0.34
N LYS A 69 -0.97 12.75 -0.82
CA LYS A 69 -1.51 13.81 0.05
C LYS A 69 -2.73 13.33 0.82
N ARG A 70 -3.67 12.64 0.17
CA ARG A 70 -4.86 12.12 0.85
C ARG A 70 -4.50 11.07 1.89
N SER A 71 -3.69 10.08 1.54
CA SER A 71 -3.27 9.05 2.49
C SER A 71 -2.54 9.61 3.74
N PHE A 72 -1.84 10.74 3.64
CA PHE A 72 -1.18 11.40 4.78
C PHE A 72 -2.05 12.36 5.56
N PHE A 73 -2.98 13.04 4.90
CA PHE A 73 -3.75 14.14 5.48
C PHE A 73 -5.24 13.83 5.75
N ILE A 74 -5.68 12.58 5.52
CA ILE A 74 -6.99 12.10 6.02
C ILE A 74 -6.98 12.12 7.56
N GLU A 75 -8.13 12.42 8.17
CA GLU A 75 -8.28 12.50 9.63
C GLU A 75 -7.87 11.21 10.36
N ASN A 76 -8.09 10.05 9.72
CA ASN A 76 -7.71 8.73 10.20
C ASN A 76 -6.83 7.98 9.17
N PRO A 77 -5.54 8.32 9.04
CA PRO A 77 -4.66 7.62 8.12
C PRO A 77 -4.42 6.20 8.62
N LEU A 78 -4.43 5.23 7.71
CA LEU A 78 -4.22 3.82 8.04
C LEU A 78 -2.88 3.55 8.73
N SER A 79 -1.89 4.43 8.53
CA SER A 79 -0.60 4.40 9.23
C SER A 79 -0.70 4.56 10.75
N LYS A 80 -1.82 5.07 11.27
CA LYS A 80 -2.12 5.16 12.71
C LYS A 80 -2.93 3.99 13.24
N HIS A 81 -3.38 3.07 12.38
CA HIS A 81 -4.15 1.91 12.83
C HIS A 81 -3.25 1.00 13.70
N PRO A 82 -3.71 0.52 14.87
CA PRO A 82 -2.86 -0.21 15.83
C PRO A 82 -2.28 -1.52 15.28
N ARG A 83 -2.93 -2.10 14.27
CA ARG A 83 -2.48 -3.33 13.58
C ARG A 83 -1.62 -3.09 12.35
N PHE A 84 -1.38 -1.84 11.97
CA PHE A 84 -0.60 -1.54 10.77
C PHE A 84 0.91 -1.62 11.04
N LEU A 85 1.63 -2.44 10.25
CA LEU A 85 3.09 -2.53 10.32
C LEU A 85 3.80 -1.67 9.29
N LYS A 86 3.49 -1.90 8.00
CA LYS A 86 4.18 -1.24 6.89
C LYS A 86 3.44 -1.38 5.57
N THR A 87 3.66 -0.43 4.68
CA THR A 87 3.26 -0.47 3.27
C THR A 87 4.42 -0.94 2.40
N ILE A 88 4.12 -1.78 1.41
CA ILE A 88 4.99 -2.29 0.35
C ILE A 88 4.30 -2.01 -0.98
N ILE A 89 5.05 -1.68 -2.04
CA ILE A 89 4.51 -1.44 -3.38
C ILE A 89 5.00 -2.53 -4.33
N LEU A 90 4.10 -3.12 -5.13
CA LEU A 90 4.46 -3.91 -6.31
C LEU A 90 4.29 -3.08 -7.56
N THR A 91 5.37 -2.90 -8.32
CA THR A 91 5.32 -2.16 -9.59
C THR A 91 6.54 -2.44 -10.46
N GLU A 92 6.34 -2.42 -11.78
CA GLU A 92 7.43 -2.36 -12.77
C GLU A 92 7.61 -0.93 -13.33
N SER A 93 6.73 -0.01 -12.93
CA SER A 93 6.67 1.32 -13.49
C SER A 93 7.80 2.18 -12.95
N LYS A 94 8.74 2.57 -13.83
CA LYS A 94 9.88 3.44 -13.49
C LYS A 94 9.44 4.77 -12.90
N ILE A 95 8.29 5.31 -13.32
CA ILE A 95 7.76 6.56 -12.79
C ILE A 95 7.26 6.38 -11.35
N ILE A 96 6.58 5.27 -11.04
CA ILE A 96 6.13 4.93 -9.68
C ILE A 96 7.34 4.67 -8.78
N ILE A 97 8.34 3.91 -9.25
CA ILE A 97 9.60 3.67 -8.51
C ILE A 97 10.30 4.97 -8.16
N ARG A 98 10.39 5.90 -9.12
CA ARG A 98 11.02 7.21 -8.91
C ARG A 98 10.23 8.07 -7.94
N PHE A 99 8.90 8.05 -8.04
CA PHE A 99 8.01 8.75 -7.12
C PHE A 99 8.17 8.22 -5.68
N ALA A 100 8.08 6.91 -5.48
CA ALA A 100 8.20 6.27 -4.18
C ALA A 100 9.59 6.50 -3.54
N SER A 101 10.66 6.52 -4.34
CA SER A 101 11.98 6.95 -3.86
C SER A 101 11.99 8.38 -3.29
N GLY A 102 11.15 9.27 -3.85
CA GLY A 102 10.98 10.64 -3.38
C GLY A 102 10.29 10.76 -2.02
N LEU A 103 9.52 9.75 -1.61
CA LEU A 103 8.85 9.71 -0.29
C LEU A 103 9.84 9.55 0.86
N ASN A 104 11.08 9.13 0.57
CA ASN A 104 12.17 9.07 1.55
C ASN A 104 12.83 10.44 1.80
N SER A 105 12.11 11.54 1.56
CA SER A 105 12.59 12.90 1.83
C SER A 105 11.86 13.51 3.02
N ALA A 106 12.48 14.51 3.64
CA ALA A 106 11.95 15.17 4.83
C ALA A 106 10.50 15.68 4.70
N PRO A 107 10.05 16.24 3.55
CA PRO A 107 8.65 16.67 3.38
C PRO A 107 7.62 15.55 3.54
N PHE A 108 8.03 14.31 3.32
CA PHE A 108 7.19 13.11 3.42
C PHE A 108 7.55 12.26 4.64
N GLY A 109 8.26 12.82 5.63
CA GLY A 109 8.59 12.11 6.87
C GLY A 109 9.66 11.02 6.72
N ASN A 110 10.48 11.08 5.66
CA ASN A 110 11.52 10.09 5.36
C ASN A 110 10.96 8.66 5.31
N MET A 111 9.84 8.48 4.64
CA MET A 111 9.21 7.16 4.54
C MET A 111 10.01 6.25 3.63
N HIS A 112 10.42 5.13 4.19
CA HIS A 112 11.02 4.05 3.44
C HIS A 112 9.95 3.02 3.07
N VAL A 113 9.43 3.12 1.85
CA VAL A 113 8.46 2.18 1.28
C VAL A 113 9.23 1.14 0.45
N PRO A 114 9.29 -0.14 0.86
CA PRO A 114 9.88 -1.19 0.05
C PRO A 114 9.12 -1.37 -1.27
N ILE A 115 9.84 -1.57 -2.36
CA ILE A 115 9.29 -1.75 -3.70
C ILE A 115 9.82 -3.04 -4.29
N TYR A 116 8.93 -3.84 -4.85
CA TYR A 116 9.25 -5.09 -5.53
C TYR A 116 8.56 -5.18 -6.88
N VAL A 117 9.06 -6.06 -7.75
CA VAL A 117 8.43 -6.33 -9.05
C VAL A 117 7.43 -7.47 -8.92
N THR A 118 7.73 -8.43 -8.05
CA THR A 118 6.91 -9.64 -7.88
C THR A 118 6.35 -9.73 -6.46
N LEU A 119 5.20 -10.41 -6.35
CA LEU A 119 4.60 -10.72 -5.06
C LEU A 119 5.50 -11.66 -4.22
N GLU A 120 6.22 -12.56 -4.87
CA GLU A 120 7.11 -13.51 -4.21
C GLU A 120 8.26 -12.80 -3.48
N GLU A 121 8.94 -11.85 -4.15
CA GLU A 121 10.00 -11.04 -3.53
C GLU A 121 9.48 -10.24 -2.32
N ALA A 122 8.29 -9.65 -2.44
CA ALA A 122 7.67 -8.92 -1.34
C ALA A 122 7.32 -9.82 -0.15
N ILE A 123 6.79 -11.02 -0.42
CA ILE A 123 6.47 -12.01 0.60
C ILE A 123 7.74 -12.48 1.31
N ASP A 124 8.82 -12.76 0.58
CA ASP A 124 10.08 -13.19 1.18
C ASP A 124 10.71 -12.10 2.04
N TRP A 125 10.58 -10.83 1.63
CA TRP A 125 10.95 -9.71 2.47
C TRP A 125 10.10 -9.62 3.74
N ILE A 126 8.77 -9.75 3.63
CA ILE A 126 7.85 -9.76 4.79
C ILE A 126 8.23 -10.87 5.78
N ARG A 127 8.47 -12.08 5.30
CA ARG A 127 8.92 -13.22 6.13
C ARG A 127 10.25 -12.93 6.83
N SER A 128 11.17 -12.23 6.17
CA SER A 128 12.42 -11.78 6.76
C SER A 128 12.18 -10.73 7.86
N ASP A 129 11.31 -9.75 7.62
CA ASP A 129 10.99 -8.69 8.59
C ASP A 129 10.26 -9.26 9.82
N LEU A 130 9.30 -10.16 9.63
CA LEU A 130 8.61 -10.87 10.71
C LEU A 130 9.58 -11.64 11.62
N ARG A 131 10.56 -12.35 11.03
CA ARG A 131 11.58 -13.07 11.82
C ARG A 131 12.42 -12.13 12.68
N LYS A 132 12.76 -10.94 12.18
CA LYS A 132 13.51 -9.92 12.94
C LYS A 132 12.69 -9.26 14.05
N ARG A 133 11.37 -9.22 13.92
CA ARG A 133 10.47 -8.68 14.94
C ARG A 133 10.22 -9.65 16.08
N ALA A 134 10.37 -10.95 15.83
CA ALA A 134 10.18 -12.00 16.82
C ALA A 134 11.43 -12.28 17.68
N SER A 135 12.59 -11.76 17.28
CA SER A 135 13.87 -11.84 18.01
C SER A 135 14.05 -10.68 18.98
#